data_AF-A0AAV5T8Z5-F1
#
_entry.id   AF-A0AAV5T8Z5-F1
#
_cell.length_a   1.000
_cell.length_b   1.000
_cell.length_c   1.000
_cell.angle_alpha   90.00
_cell.angle_beta   90.00
_cell.angle_gamma   90.00
#
_symmetry.space_group_name_H-M   'P 1'
#
loop_
_entity.id
_entity.type
_entity.pdbx_description
1 polymer ?
#
loop_
_entity_poly.entity_id
_entity_poly.type
_entity_poly.pdbx_seq_one_letter_code
_entity_poly.pdbx_strand_id
1 'polypeptide(L)'
;PLPLIGNMLSFQWELDQVLLEWKARYGRIFTVWLPIPMVVIGDHKLQQEHVTKQGEVFLAKKNPEQMMKMLSGGLFGLAFEDNSMVKEQRSFARKSFHEVGFGSAALEDTVYNNALEVASRWRTSG
;
A
#
# COMPACT_ATOMS: atom_id res chain seq x y z
N PRO A 1 -9.34 18.69 -15.42
CA PRO A 1 -8.75 18.92 -14.07
C PRO A 1 -8.72 20.43 -13.82
N LEU A 2 -9.01 20.87 -12.59
CA LEU A 2 -8.92 22.27 -12.21
C LEU A 2 -7.45 22.67 -11.94
N PRO A 3 -7.07 23.95 -12.18
CA PRO A 3 -5.75 24.45 -11.79
C PRO A 3 -5.49 24.20 -10.30
N LEU A 4 -4.24 23.88 -9.95
CA LEU A 4 -3.74 23.61 -8.58
C LEU A 4 -4.30 22.36 -7.89
N ILE A 5 -5.62 22.10 -7.94
CA ILE A 5 -6.29 21.03 -7.18
C ILE A 5 -6.66 19.80 -8.02
N GLY A 6 -6.50 19.86 -9.34
CA GLY A 6 -6.74 18.71 -10.22
C GLY A 6 -8.18 18.22 -10.20
N ASN A 7 -8.36 16.93 -9.88
CA ASN A 7 -9.63 16.22 -9.80
C ASN A 7 -10.16 16.12 -8.35
N MET A 8 -9.55 16.79 -7.37
CA MET A 8 -9.92 16.67 -5.95
C MET A 8 -11.42 16.85 -5.69
N LEU A 9 -12.07 17.82 -6.35
CA LEU A 9 -13.52 18.06 -6.17
C LEU A 9 -14.42 16.98 -6.80
N SER A 10 -13.87 16.14 -7.67
CA SER A 10 -14.60 15.04 -8.30
C SER A 10 -14.54 13.75 -7.47
N PHE A 11 -13.77 13.73 -6.38
CA PHE A 11 -13.70 12.58 -5.48
C PHE A 11 -14.83 12.61 -4.44
N GLN A 12 -15.35 11.43 -4.16
CA GLN A 12 -16.29 11.15 -3.07
C GLN A 12 -15.62 10.17 -2.10
N TRP A 13 -16.23 9.97 -0.93
CA TRP A 13 -15.69 9.05 0.09
C TRP A 13 -15.55 7.62 -0.44
N GLU A 14 -16.45 7.21 -1.33
CA GLU A 14 -16.47 5.92 -2.02
C GLU A 14 -15.52 5.94 -3.23
N LEU A 15 -14.21 6.01 -2.94
CA LEU A 15 -13.14 6.13 -3.94
C LEU A 15 -13.17 5.00 -4.98
N ASP A 16 -13.49 3.78 -4.55
CA ASP A 16 -13.60 2.60 -5.40
C ASP A 16 -14.69 2.77 -6.46
N GLN A 17 -15.87 3.25 -6.08
CA GLN A 17 -16.96 3.51 -7.03
C GLN A 17 -16.60 4.61 -8.02
N VAL A 18 -16.03 5.73 -7.54
CA VAL A 18 -15.58 6.83 -8.40
C VAL A 18 -14.56 6.33 -9.44
N LEU A 19 -13.59 5.52 -9.02
CA LEU A 19 -12.58 4.97 -9.93
C LEU A 19 -13.17 3.94 -10.91
N LEU A 20 -14.18 3.17 -10.51
CA LEU A 20 -14.89 2.24 -11.41
C LEU A 20 -15.72 2.99 -12.46
N GLU A 21 -16.42 4.06 -12.07
CA GLU A 21 -17.13 4.93 -13.01
C GLU A 21 -16.16 5.59 -14.00
N TRP A 22 -15.02 6.07 -13.52
CA TRP A 22 -14.00 6.67 -14.36
C TRP A 22 -13.33 5.66 -15.27
N LYS A 23 -13.13 4.42 -14.83
CA LYS A 23 -12.72 3.32 -15.69
C LYS A 23 -13.74 3.09 -16.81
N ALA A 24 -15.04 3.09 -16.49
CA ALA A 24 -16.09 2.93 -17.50
C ALA A 24 -16.10 4.08 -18.52
N ARG A 25 -15.79 5.30 -18.07
CA ARG A 25 -15.79 6.51 -18.92
C ARG A 25 -14.51 6.71 -19.75
N TYR A 26 -13.34 6.45 -19.17
CA TYR A 26 -12.04 6.79 -19.75
C TYR A 26 -11.22 5.57 -20.18
N GLY A 27 -11.68 4.36 -19.83
CA GLY A 27 -11.06 3.10 -20.20
C GLY A 27 -10.22 2.47 -19.09
N ARG A 28 -9.50 1.40 -19.45
CA ARG A 28 -8.77 0.53 -18.50
C ARG A 28 -7.53 1.17 -17.87
N ILE A 29 -6.97 2.19 -18.52
CA ILE A 29 -5.86 3.01 -18.01
C ILE A 29 -6.27 4.46 -18.20
N PHE A 30 -6.20 5.25 -17.13
CA PHE A 30 -6.52 6.67 -17.16
C PHE A 30 -5.67 7.46 -16.17
N THR A 31 -5.58 8.76 -16.37
CA THR A 31 -4.80 9.65 -15.50
C THR A 31 -5.75 10.46 -14.62
N VAL A 32 -5.49 10.44 -13.32
CA VAL A 32 -6.14 11.30 -12.33
C VAL A 32 -5.16 12.34 -11.85
N TRP A 33 -5.62 13.58 -11.70
CA TRP A 33 -4.81 14.67 -11.18
C TRP A 33 -5.13 14.89 -9.70
N LEU A 34 -4.18 14.59 -8.82
CA LEU A 34 -4.28 14.92 -7.39
C LEU A 34 -3.05 15.72 -6.99
N PRO A 35 -3.19 17.06 -7.03
CA PRO A 35 -2.38 18.06 -7.74
C PRO A 35 -1.34 17.60 -8.78
N ILE A 36 -0.74 16.42 -8.61
CA ILE A 36 0.24 15.78 -9.46
C ILE A 36 -0.47 14.63 -10.21
N PRO A 37 -0.14 14.39 -11.49
CA PRO A 37 -0.77 13.32 -12.26
C PRO A 37 -0.41 11.94 -11.70
N MET A 38 -1.41 11.07 -11.62
CA MET A 38 -1.28 9.67 -11.23
C MET A 38 -1.98 8.79 -12.26
N VAL A 39 -1.26 7.78 -12.76
CA VAL A 39 -1.82 6.81 -13.69
C VAL A 39 -2.52 5.71 -12.91
N VAL A 40 -3.79 5.48 -13.20
CA VAL A 40 -4.61 4.42 -12.62
C VAL A 40 -4.70 3.27 -13.62
N ILE A 41 -4.30 2.07 -13.18
CA ILE A 41 -4.48 0.82 -13.94
C ILE A 41 -5.70 0.10 -13.34
N GLY A 42 -6.84 0.20 -14.00
CA GLY A 42 -8.12 -0.34 -13.51
C GLY A 42 -8.44 -1.76 -13.99
N ASP A 43 -7.51 -2.45 -14.64
CA ASP A 43 -7.72 -3.77 -15.23
C ASP A 43 -6.73 -4.80 -14.69
N HIS A 44 -7.24 -5.95 -14.27
CA HIS A 44 -6.44 -7.00 -13.65
C HIS A 44 -5.32 -7.54 -14.57
N LYS A 45 -5.60 -7.73 -15.87
CA LYS A 45 -4.57 -8.25 -16.79
C LYS A 45 -3.45 -7.24 -16.98
N LEU A 46 -3.80 -5.97 -17.16
CA LEU A 46 -2.83 -4.88 -17.29
C LEU A 46 -2.03 -4.67 -16.00
N GLN A 47 -2.68 -4.80 -14.84
CA GLN A 47 -2.00 -4.73 -13.55
C GLN A 47 -0.99 -5.88 -13.39
N GLN A 48 -1.37 -7.11 -13.75
CA GLN A 48 -0.45 -8.24 -13.73
C GLN A 48 0.73 -8.05 -14.70
N GLU A 49 0.46 -7.54 -15.91
CA GLU A 49 1.48 -7.30 -16.92
C GLU A 49 2.49 -6.23 -16.48
N HIS A 50 2.01 -5.08 -16.02
CA HIS A 50 2.89 -3.95 -15.69
C HIS A 50 3.43 -4.01 -14.27
N VAL A 51 2.58 -4.25 -13.26
CA VAL A 51 3.00 -4.16 -11.85
C VAL A 51 3.68 -5.46 -11.39
N THR A 52 3.22 -6.63 -11.85
CA THR A 52 3.82 -7.91 -11.43
C THR A 52 5.00 -8.30 -12.32
N LYS A 53 4.80 -8.40 -13.64
CA LYS A 53 5.85 -8.89 -14.55
C LYS A 53 6.93 -7.85 -14.83
N GLN A 54 6.56 -6.57 -14.91
CA GLN A 54 7.50 -5.45 -15.10
C GLN A 54 7.77 -4.69 -13.79
N GLY A 55 7.67 -5.38 -12.64
CA GLY A 55 7.75 -4.78 -11.32
C GLY A 55 8.92 -3.82 -11.14
N GLU A 56 10.12 -4.17 -11.63
CA GLU A 56 11.33 -3.33 -11.58
C GLU A 56 11.15 -1.93 -12.17
N VAL A 57 10.36 -1.79 -13.25
CA VAL A 57 10.08 -0.49 -13.91
C VAL A 57 9.16 0.38 -13.04
N PHE A 58 8.27 -0.25 -12.27
CA PHE A 58 7.28 0.41 -11.42
C PHE A 58 7.66 0.34 -9.93
N LEU A 59 8.94 0.05 -9.61
CA LEU A 59 9.43 0.00 -8.22
C LEU A 59 9.51 1.38 -7.57
N ALA A 60 9.72 2.43 -8.38
CA ALA A 60 9.86 3.79 -7.90
C ALA A 60 8.59 4.21 -7.15
N LYS A 61 8.76 4.58 -5.88
CA LYS A 61 7.65 5.03 -5.04
C LYS A 61 7.70 6.55 -4.94
N LYS A 62 6.55 7.18 -5.13
CA LYS A 62 6.42 8.57 -4.71
C LYS A 62 6.31 8.60 -3.19
N ASN A 63 7.34 9.11 -2.53
CA ASN A 63 7.38 9.17 -1.08
C ASN A 63 6.42 10.26 -0.57
N PRO A 64 5.50 9.93 0.36
CA PRO A 64 4.66 10.92 1.00
C PRO A 64 5.45 11.65 2.09
N GLU A 65 6.42 12.49 1.68
CA GLU A 65 7.41 13.12 2.57
C GLU A 65 6.79 13.82 3.78
N GLN A 66 5.71 14.56 3.58
CA GLN A 66 5.02 15.28 4.65
C GLN A 66 4.43 14.32 5.70
N MET A 67 3.80 13.24 5.24
CA MET A 67 3.25 12.20 6.09
C MET A 67 4.38 11.47 6.83
N MET A 68 5.46 11.11 6.14
CA MET A 68 6.62 10.43 6.74
C MET A 68 7.34 11.31 7.75
N LYS A 69 7.45 12.61 7.50
CA LYS A 69 7.99 13.56 8.47
C LYS A 69 7.13 13.62 9.74
N MET A 70 5.81 13.60 9.61
CA MET A 70 4.90 13.62 10.75
C MET A 70 4.91 12.30 11.54
N LEU A 71 4.91 11.16 10.85
CA LEU A 71 4.80 9.83 11.48
C LEU A 71 6.15 9.27 11.97
N SER A 72 7.24 9.64 11.31
CA SER A 72 8.55 8.98 11.47
C SER A 72 9.72 9.96 11.59
N GLY A 73 9.48 11.28 11.57
CA GLY A 73 10.53 12.29 11.68
C GLY A 73 11.38 12.48 10.42
N GLY A 74 11.05 11.79 9.33
CA GLY A 74 11.76 11.86 8.06
C GLY A 74 11.47 10.67 7.15
N LEU A 75 12.20 10.57 6.04
CA LEU A 75 12.13 9.43 5.11
C LEU A 75 12.95 8.25 5.65
N PHE A 76 12.37 7.53 6.59
CA PHE A 76 12.99 6.34 7.19
C PHE A 76 12.12 5.10 7.00
N GLY A 77 12.77 3.93 6.96
CA GLY A 77 12.13 2.63 7.03
C GLY A 77 11.61 2.09 5.70
N LEU A 78 11.35 0.78 5.65
CA LEU A 78 11.27 0.00 4.40
C LEU A 78 10.06 0.28 3.50
N ALA A 79 9.03 0.95 4.03
CA ALA A 79 7.74 1.12 3.36
C ALA A 79 7.81 2.16 2.23
N PHE A 80 8.38 3.33 2.51
CA PHE A 80 8.45 4.50 1.63
C PHE A 80 9.89 5.01 1.46
N GLU A 81 10.86 4.10 1.52
CA GLU A 81 12.26 4.41 1.31
C GLU A 81 12.60 4.26 -0.18
N ASP A 82 13.23 5.29 -0.73
CA ASP A 82 13.67 5.39 -2.12
C ASP A 82 15.18 5.63 -2.16
N ASN A 83 15.93 4.68 -1.59
CA ASN A 83 17.39 4.66 -1.66
C ASN A 83 17.87 3.36 -2.30
N SER A 84 19.13 3.36 -2.71
CA SER A 84 19.76 2.22 -3.38
C SER A 84 19.84 0.95 -2.53
N MET A 85 19.65 1.04 -1.21
CA MET A 85 19.77 -0.06 -0.26
C MET A 85 18.42 -0.73 0.06
N VAL A 86 17.30 -0.15 -0.38
CA VAL A 86 15.95 -0.62 -0.01
C VAL A 86 15.72 -2.09 -0.39
N LYS A 87 16.37 -2.57 -1.45
CA LYS A 87 16.30 -3.96 -1.91
C LYS A 87 16.97 -4.90 -0.91
N GLU A 88 18.18 -4.57 -0.49
CA GLU A 88 18.98 -5.32 0.48
C GLU A 88 18.30 -5.30 1.86
N GLN A 89 17.81 -4.15 2.31
CA GLN A 89 17.13 -4.06 3.60
C GLN A 89 15.81 -4.85 3.62
N ARG A 90 15.04 -4.87 2.51
CA ARG A 90 13.84 -5.73 2.41
C ARG A 90 14.20 -7.21 2.42
N SER A 91 15.28 -7.59 1.74
CA SER A 91 15.80 -8.95 1.76
C SER A 91 16.21 -9.37 3.18
N PHE A 92 16.93 -8.49 3.88
CA PHE A 92 17.32 -8.67 5.28
C PHE A 92 16.09 -8.82 6.18
N ALA A 93 15.14 -7.88 6.12
CA ALA A 93 13.93 -7.94 6.95
C ALA A 93 13.11 -9.20 6.69
N ARG A 94 12.94 -9.61 5.43
CA ARG A 94 12.26 -10.86 5.08
C ARG A 94 12.97 -12.08 5.68
N LYS A 95 14.30 -12.12 5.59
CA LYS A 95 15.10 -13.21 6.16
C LYS A 95 14.98 -13.24 7.68
N SER A 96 15.13 -12.09 8.34
CA SER A 96 14.96 -11.97 9.79
C SER A 96 13.57 -12.39 10.24
N PHE A 97 12.51 -12.03 9.51
CA PHE A 97 11.15 -12.50 9.81
C PHE A 97 11.07 -14.02 9.79
N HIS A 98 11.64 -14.67 8.78
CA HIS A 98 11.65 -16.13 8.73
C HIS A 98 12.46 -16.76 9.88
N GLU A 99 13.61 -16.17 10.21
CA GLU A 99 14.47 -16.62 11.32
C GLU A 99 13.80 -16.52 12.70
N VAL A 100 12.97 -15.50 12.93
CA VAL A 100 12.19 -15.38 14.17
C VAL A 100 10.88 -16.19 14.17
N GLY A 101 10.67 -17.04 13.15
CA GLY A 101 9.54 -17.96 13.09
C GLY A 101 8.29 -17.39 12.41
N PHE A 102 8.39 -16.31 11.63
CA PHE A 102 7.27 -15.86 10.80
C PHE A 102 6.90 -16.91 9.75
N GLY A 103 5.62 -17.34 9.78
CA GLY A 103 5.13 -18.47 8.98
C GLY A 103 5.47 -19.85 9.55
N SER A 104 5.92 -19.93 10.80
CA SER A 104 6.12 -21.20 11.53
C SER A 104 4.93 -21.53 12.44
N ALA A 105 4.84 -22.80 12.86
CA ALA A 105 3.87 -23.26 13.84
C ALA A 105 3.96 -22.49 15.18
N ALA A 106 5.16 -22.04 15.58
CA ALA A 106 5.32 -21.28 16.82
C ALA A 106 4.63 -19.89 16.77
N LEU A 107 4.63 -19.23 15.60
CA LEU A 107 3.89 -17.99 15.42
C LEU A 107 2.38 -18.27 15.33
N GLU A 108 1.99 -19.38 14.71
CA GLU A 108 0.59 -19.81 14.67
C GLU A 108 0.00 -19.98 16.08
N ASP A 109 0.69 -20.71 16.97
CA ASP A 109 0.30 -20.87 18.37
C ASP A 109 0.18 -19.52 19.09
N THR A 110 1.13 -18.62 18.84
CA THR A 110 1.11 -17.27 19.41
C THR A 110 -0.12 -16.48 18.94
N VAL A 111 -0.43 -16.50 17.63
CA VAL A 111 -1.61 -15.82 17.07
C VAL A 111 -2.90 -16.43 17.62
N TYR A 112 -2.98 -17.76 17.72
CA TYR A 112 -4.14 -18.46 18.27
C TYR A 112 -4.39 -18.08 19.73
N ASN A 113 -3.36 -18.10 20.57
CA ASN A 113 -3.48 -17.73 21.98
C ASN A 113 -3.90 -16.26 22.18
N ASN A 114 -3.33 -15.35 21.40
CA ASN A 114 -3.76 -13.94 21.41
C ASN A 114 -5.23 -13.79 20.98
N ALA A 115 -5.68 -14.55 19.98
CA ALA A 115 -7.08 -14.52 19.55
C ALA A 115 -8.03 -15.03 20.66
N LEU A 116 -7.65 -16.10 21.36
CA LEU A 116 -8.40 -16.58 22.52
C LEU A 116 -8.46 -15.55 23.65
N GLU A 117 -7.36 -14.87 23.92
CA GLU A 117 -7.31 -13.80 24.92
C GLU A 117 -8.21 -12.62 24.54
N VAL A 118 -8.19 -12.19 23.28
CA VAL A 118 -9.08 -11.13 22.80
C VAL A 118 -10.55 -11.55 22.93
N ALA A 119 -10.88 -12.79 22.57
CA ALA A 119 -12.24 -13.31 22.70
C ALA A 119 -12.70 -13.42 24.15
N SER A 120 -11.82 -13.82 25.08
CA SER A 120 -12.14 -13.90 26.50
C SER A 120 -12.38 -12.51 27.10
N ARG A 121 -11.50 -11.55 26.80
CA ARG A 121 -11.66 -10.15 27.19
C ARG A 121 -12.97 -9.57 26.69
N TRP A 122 -13.33 -9.82 25.44
CA TRP A 122 -14.57 -9.32 24.87
C TRP A 122 -15.79 -9.87 25.61
N ARG A 123 -15.79 -11.16 25.95
CA ARG A 123 -16.87 -11.80 26.73
C ARG A 123 -16.99 -11.22 28.15
N THR A 124 -15.91 -10.80 28.78
CA THR A 124 -15.93 -10.18 30.12
C THR A 124 -16.21 -8.68 30.11
N SER A 125 -16.23 -8.04 28.93
CA SER A 125 -16.44 -6.58 28.78
C SER A 125 -17.90 -6.20 28.55
N GLY A 126 -18.80 -7.19 28.36
CA GLY A 126 -20.25 -7.00 28.27
C GLY A 126 -20.93 -7.39 29.57
#